data_AF-A0A059LHP9-F1
#
_entry.id   AF-A0A059LHP9-F1
#
_cell.length_a   1.000
_cell.length_b   1.000
_cell.length_c   1.000
_cell.angle_alpha   90.00
_cell.angle_beta   90.00
_cell.angle_gamma   90.00
#
_symmetry.space_group_name_H-M   'P 1'
#
loop_
_entity.id
_entity.type
_entity.pdbx_description
1 polymer ?
#
loop_
_entity_poly.entity_id
_entity_poly.type
_entity_poly.pdbx_seq_one_letter_code
_entity_poly.pdbx_strand_id
1 'polypeptide(L)'
;MRICLGIEGSANKIGVGIVREDGTVLSNPRRTYTPPTGQGFLPRETALHHQQWALTLVQEALDQAGLGPASISLIAYTKGPGMGGPLVSCAVVARMLSQLWRVPLQPVNHCVGHIEMGRQITGASNPVVLYVSGGNTQVIAYARQRYRIFGETIDAAVGNVLDRLARALSLSNYPAPGYNIEQEAKKGTTLLELPYGVKGMDVSLSGLLSAAEALARMRVDAPREAAAKPSTASSLAGHHAPPPPPP
;
A
#
# COMPACT_ATOMS: atom_id res chain seq x y z
N MET A 1 -15.08 -29.38 3.45
CA MET A 1 -13.86 -28.52 3.53
C MET A 1 -14.21 -27.29 4.34
N ARG A 2 -13.29 -26.80 5.18
CA ARG A 2 -13.54 -25.61 6.00
C ARG A 2 -13.41 -24.33 5.17
N ILE A 3 -14.20 -23.32 5.51
CA ILE A 3 -14.17 -21.99 4.88
C ILE A 3 -13.89 -20.95 5.95
N CYS A 4 -12.88 -20.11 5.72
CA CYS A 4 -12.47 -19.04 6.62
C CYS A 4 -12.84 -17.68 6.03
N LEU A 5 -13.50 -16.84 6.82
CA LEU A 5 -13.65 -15.41 6.54
C LEU A 5 -12.57 -14.64 7.32
N GLY A 6 -11.73 -13.88 6.62
CA GLY A 6 -10.66 -13.07 7.20
C GLY A 6 -10.95 -11.57 7.11
N ILE A 7 -10.69 -10.83 8.19
CA ILE A 7 -10.85 -9.35 8.23
C ILE A 7 -9.49 -8.69 8.50
N GLU A 8 -9.06 -7.83 7.57
CA GLU A 8 -7.82 -7.05 7.66
C GLU A 8 -8.15 -5.55 7.72
N GLY A 9 -7.48 -4.82 8.61
CA GLY A 9 -7.70 -3.38 8.84
C GLY A 9 -6.65 -2.76 9.75
N SER A 10 -5.39 -3.16 9.59
CA SER A 10 -4.25 -2.69 10.40
C SER A 10 -3.75 -1.30 10.01
N ALA A 11 -4.01 -0.87 8.76
CA ALA A 11 -3.49 0.35 8.17
C ALA A 11 -4.61 1.16 7.49
N ASN A 12 -4.31 1.89 6.40
CA ASN A 12 -5.33 2.67 5.67
C ASN A 12 -6.19 1.84 4.70
N LYS A 13 -6.00 0.52 4.64
CA LYS A 13 -6.81 -0.40 3.83
C LYS A 13 -7.63 -1.27 4.77
N ILE A 14 -8.89 -1.48 4.42
CA ILE A 14 -9.76 -2.50 5.02
C ILE A 14 -10.13 -3.50 3.95
N GLY A 15 -10.06 -4.78 4.27
CA GLY A 15 -10.42 -5.88 3.38
C GLY A 15 -11.09 -7.02 4.12
N VAL A 16 -11.97 -7.72 3.40
CA VAL A 16 -12.56 -8.98 3.87
C VAL A 16 -12.31 -10.02 2.81
N GLY A 17 -11.71 -11.15 3.19
CA GLY A 17 -11.41 -12.25 2.28
C GLY A 17 -12.09 -13.53 2.71
N ILE A 18 -12.46 -14.38 1.76
CA ILE A 18 -12.96 -15.73 2.02
C ILE A 18 -12.05 -16.73 1.33
N VAL A 19 -11.52 -17.66 2.12
CA VAL A 19 -10.55 -18.67 1.65
C VAL A 19 -11.00 -20.05 2.10
N ARG A 20 -10.89 -21.03 1.19
CA ARG A 20 -11.13 -22.44 1.47
C ARG A 20 -9.86 -23.10 2.03
N GLU A 21 -10.02 -24.17 2.80
CA GLU A 21 -8.94 -24.93 3.43
C GLU A 21 -7.81 -25.39 2.49
N ASP A 22 -8.09 -25.57 1.19
CA ASP A 22 -7.11 -25.90 0.15
C ASP A 22 -6.29 -24.67 -0.35
N GLY A 23 -6.55 -23.49 0.20
CA GLY A 23 -5.92 -22.22 -0.16
C GLY A 23 -6.59 -21.49 -1.33
N THR A 24 -7.71 -21.99 -1.85
CA THR A 24 -8.48 -21.29 -2.89
C THR A 24 -9.09 -20.01 -2.32
N VAL A 25 -8.78 -18.87 -2.94
CA VAL A 25 -9.40 -17.58 -2.62
C VAL A 25 -10.75 -17.48 -3.35
N LEU A 26 -11.84 -17.44 -2.58
CA LEU A 26 -13.21 -17.36 -3.12
C LEU A 26 -13.67 -15.91 -3.27
N SER A 27 -13.17 -15.00 -2.43
CA SER A 27 -13.46 -13.58 -2.48
C SER A 27 -12.38 -12.77 -1.76
N ASN A 28 -12.16 -11.51 -2.18
CA ASN A 28 -11.17 -10.61 -1.56
C ASN A 28 -11.45 -9.10 -1.80
N PRO A 29 -12.66 -8.58 -1.55
CA PRO A 29 -12.95 -7.14 -1.71
C PRO A 29 -12.16 -6.29 -0.69
N ARG A 30 -11.77 -5.10 -1.15
CA ARG A 30 -10.97 -4.15 -0.38
C ARG A 30 -11.38 -2.71 -0.65
N ARG A 31 -11.23 -1.85 0.36
CA ARG A 31 -11.31 -0.37 0.23
C ARG A 31 -10.06 0.28 0.82
N THR A 32 -9.66 1.38 0.23
CA THR A 32 -8.50 2.18 0.64
C THR A 32 -8.97 3.55 1.07
N TYR A 33 -8.64 3.94 2.30
CA TYR A 33 -8.75 5.33 2.74
C TYR A 33 -7.62 6.15 2.12
N THR A 34 -7.97 7.12 1.29
CA THR A 34 -7.03 8.02 0.62
C THR A 34 -7.21 9.43 1.18
N PRO A 35 -6.27 9.93 2.01
CA PRO A 35 -6.34 11.30 2.51
C PRO A 35 -6.08 12.31 1.37
N PRO A 36 -6.51 13.58 1.52
CA PRO A 36 -6.21 14.63 0.56
C PRO A 36 -4.70 14.73 0.24
N THR A 37 -4.37 15.16 -0.98
CA THR A 37 -2.97 15.35 -1.41
C THR A 37 -2.21 16.21 -0.42
N GLY A 38 -0.99 15.79 -0.07
CA GLY A 38 -0.15 16.47 0.92
C GLY A 38 -0.43 16.07 2.38
N GLN A 39 -1.46 15.26 2.65
CA GLN A 39 -1.78 14.79 3.99
C GLN A 39 -1.49 13.28 4.15
N GLY A 40 -1.18 12.87 5.39
CA GLY A 40 -1.11 11.46 5.78
C GLY A 40 -2.43 10.99 6.39
N PHE A 41 -2.66 9.68 6.41
CA PHE A 41 -3.88 9.15 7.03
C PHE A 41 -3.73 9.10 8.55
N LEU A 42 -4.68 9.71 9.27
CA LEU A 42 -4.67 9.73 10.73
C LEU A 42 -5.42 8.50 11.29
N PRO A 43 -5.02 7.99 12.48
CA PRO A 43 -5.67 6.82 13.08
C PRO A 43 -7.18 6.98 13.27
N ARG A 44 -7.65 8.18 13.67
CA ARG A 44 -9.08 8.44 13.91
C ARG A 44 -9.91 8.34 12.64
N GLU A 45 -9.49 9.04 11.58
CA GLU A 45 -10.21 9.08 10.30
C GLU A 45 -10.19 7.70 9.63
N THR A 46 -9.06 7.01 9.73
CA THR A 46 -8.93 5.64 9.23
C THR A 46 -9.88 4.69 9.95
N ALA A 47 -10.02 4.81 11.28
CA ALA A 47 -10.96 4.00 12.04
C ALA A 47 -12.42 4.27 11.63
N LEU A 48 -12.81 5.53 11.43
CA LEU A 48 -14.15 5.88 10.93
C LEU A 48 -14.41 5.28 9.55
N HIS A 49 -13.44 5.35 8.63
CA HIS A 49 -13.53 4.68 7.34
C HIS A 49 -13.74 3.17 7.49
N HIS A 50 -13.02 2.52 8.40
CA HIS A 50 -13.16 1.08 8.63
C HIS A 50 -14.54 0.73 9.19
N GLN A 51 -15.06 1.52 10.13
CA GLN A 51 -16.40 1.35 10.69
C GLN A 51 -17.49 1.48 9.62
N GLN A 52 -17.32 2.42 8.68
CA GLN A 52 -18.25 2.63 7.58
C GLN A 52 -18.29 1.43 6.61
N TRP A 53 -17.14 0.82 6.32
CA TRP A 53 -17.03 -0.19 5.26
C TRP A 53 -17.04 -1.64 5.73
N ALA A 54 -16.76 -1.92 7.01
CA ALA A 54 -16.53 -3.28 7.48
C ALA A 54 -17.70 -4.24 7.19
N LEU A 55 -18.94 -3.85 7.51
CA LEU A 55 -20.11 -4.71 7.28
C LEU A 55 -20.45 -4.83 5.79
N THR A 56 -20.32 -3.74 5.04
CA THR A 56 -20.51 -3.75 3.59
C THR A 56 -19.52 -4.72 2.93
N LEU A 57 -18.25 -4.71 3.33
CA LEU A 57 -17.25 -5.64 2.81
C LEU A 57 -17.50 -7.09 3.22
N VAL A 58 -18.06 -7.35 4.40
CA VAL A 58 -18.47 -8.71 4.79
C VAL A 58 -19.57 -9.22 3.87
N GLN A 59 -20.59 -8.40 3.59
CA GLN A 59 -21.66 -8.77 2.67
C GLN A 59 -21.12 -8.96 1.25
N GLU A 60 -20.34 -8.00 0.73
CA GLU A 60 -19.70 -8.11 -0.59
C GLU A 60 -18.86 -9.38 -0.72
N ALA A 61 -18.12 -9.77 0.34
CA ALA A 61 -17.29 -10.96 0.30
C ALA A 61 -18.12 -12.25 0.22
N LEU A 62 -19.22 -12.32 0.99
CA LEU A 62 -20.16 -13.44 0.95
C LEU A 62 -20.84 -13.55 -0.42
N ASP A 63 -21.29 -12.41 -0.98
CA ASP A 63 -21.95 -12.35 -2.28
C ASP A 63 -21.01 -12.79 -3.40
N GLN A 64 -19.78 -12.26 -3.43
CA GLN A 64 -18.76 -12.66 -4.43
C GLN A 64 -18.40 -14.14 -4.34
N ALA A 65 -18.38 -14.71 -3.13
CA ALA A 65 -18.10 -16.14 -2.94
C ALA A 65 -19.33 -17.03 -3.25
N GLY A 66 -20.53 -16.45 -3.39
CA GLY A 66 -21.78 -17.20 -3.52
C GLY A 66 -22.13 -18.00 -2.27
N LEU A 67 -21.79 -17.50 -1.08
CA LEU A 67 -21.93 -18.20 0.20
C LEU A 67 -22.84 -17.45 1.17
N GLY A 68 -23.59 -18.19 1.97
CA GLY A 68 -24.28 -17.65 3.13
C GLY A 68 -23.45 -17.78 4.43
N PRO A 69 -23.80 -17.05 5.50
CA PRO A 69 -23.12 -17.12 6.80
C PRO A 69 -22.96 -18.54 7.35
N ALA A 70 -23.94 -19.42 7.13
CA ALA A 70 -23.92 -20.81 7.58
C ALA A 70 -22.81 -21.67 6.93
N SER A 71 -22.21 -21.20 5.83
CA SER A 71 -21.09 -21.88 5.16
C SER A 71 -19.73 -21.56 5.80
N ILE A 72 -19.64 -20.49 6.60
CA ILE A 72 -18.40 -20.07 7.24
C ILE A 72 -18.11 -20.98 8.42
N SER A 73 -16.90 -21.52 8.50
CA SER A 73 -16.46 -22.44 9.55
C SER A 73 -15.53 -21.76 10.57
N LEU A 74 -14.92 -20.64 10.21
CA LEU A 74 -13.92 -19.93 10.99
C LEU A 74 -13.95 -18.45 10.64
N ILE A 75 -13.77 -17.58 11.63
CA ILE A 75 -13.48 -16.16 11.41
C ILE A 75 -12.06 -15.86 11.87
N ALA A 76 -11.26 -15.29 10.99
CA ALA A 76 -9.93 -14.78 11.29
C ALA A 76 -9.93 -13.25 11.26
N TYR A 77 -9.09 -12.63 12.09
CA TYR A 77 -8.88 -11.19 12.04
C TYR A 77 -7.46 -10.81 12.42
N THR A 78 -7.01 -9.68 11.90
CA THR A 78 -5.70 -9.13 12.24
C THR A 78 -5.71 -8.61 13.67
N LYS A 79 -4.97 -9.30 14.56
CA LYS A 79 -4.76 -8.87 15.94
C LYS A 79 -3.70 -7.78 16.05
N GLY A 80 -2.75 -7.76 15.10
CA GLY A 80 -1.70 -6.76 14.99
C GLY A 80 -0.42 -7.33 14.36
N PRO A 81 0.64 -6.51 14.20
CA PRO A 81 0.71 -5.08 14.55
C PRO A 81 -0.16 -4.19 13.64
N GLY A 82 -0.31 -2.91 14.00
CA GLY A 82 -1.10 -1.95 13.23
C GLY A 82 -1.58 -0.75 14.06
N MET A 83 -2.34 0.15 13.44
CA MET A 83 -2.94 1.30 14.10
C MET A 83 -4.05 0.88 15.06
N GLY A 84 -4.01 1.37 16.30
CA GLY A 84 -4.94 0.93 17.36
C GLY A 84 -6.43 1.11 17.01
N GLY A 85 -6.84 2.30 16.57
CA GLY A 85 -8.25 2.58 16.23
C GLY A 85 -8.82 1.68 15.12
N PRO A 86 -8.16 1.59 13.95
CA PRO A 86 -8.53 0.66 12.88
C PRO A 86 -8.57 -0.81 13.33
N LEU A 87 -7.55 -1.28 14.06
CA LEU A 87 -7.50 -2.65 14.59
C LEU A 87 -8.69 -2.97 15.50
N VAL A 88 -9.02 -2.06 16.42
CA VAL A 88 -10.17 -2.22 17.34
C VAL A 88 -11.47 -2.32 16.53
N SER A 89 -11.62 -1.48 15.50
CA SER A 89 -12.84 -1.45 14.67
C SER A 89 -13.07 -2.80 13.96
N CYS A 90 -12.04 -3.38 13.35
CA CYS A 90 -12.14 -4.70 12.72
C CYS A 90 -12.30 -5.84 13.74
N ALA A 91 -11.61 -5.77 14.89
CA ALA A 91 -11.70 -6.79 15.93
C ALA A 91 -13.10 -6.89 16.54
N VAL A 92 -13.78 -5.76 16.74
CA VAL A 92 -15.17 -5.73 17.24
C VAL A 92 -16.10 -6.44 16.26
N VAL A 93 -15.99 -6.13 14.96
CA VAL A 93 -16.79 -6.79 13.90
C VAL A 93 -16.53 -8.30 13.88
N ALA A 94 -15.27 -8.72 13.87
CA ALA A 94 -14.91 -10.14 13.84
C ALA A 94 -15.47 -10.91 15.05
N ARG A 95 -15.36 -10.35 16.26
CA ARG A 95 -15.90 -10.95 17.49
C ARG A 95 -17.42 -11.02 17.47
N MET A 96 -18.09 -9.99 16.98
CA MET A 96 -19.55 -9.97 16.87
C MET A 96 -20.03 -11.06 15.91
N LEU A 97 -19.44 -11.15 14.72
CA LEU A 97 -19.79 -12.19 13.74
C LEU A 97 -19.52 -13.60 14.26
N SER A 98 -18.40 -13.81 14.96
CA SER A 98 -18.08 -15.11 15.57
C SER A 98 -19.14 -15.54 16.59
N GLN A 99 -19.61 -14.61 17.42
CA GLN A 99 -20.68 -14.88 18.40
C GLN A 99 -22.03 -15.12 17.71
N LEU A 100 -22.41 -14.30 16.74
CA LEU A 100 -23.69 -14.41 16.03
C LEU A 100 -23.77 -15.71 15.22
N TRP A 101 -22.71 -16.06 14.50
CA TRP A 101 -22.66 -17.25 13.64
C TRP A 101 -22.19 -18.50 14.39
N ARG A 102 -21.81 -18.36 15.68
CA ARG A 102 -21.34 -19.45 16.55
C ARG A 102 -20.16 -20.23 15.96
N VAL A 103 -19.22 -19.50 15.37
CA VAL A 103 -18.00 -20.06 14.76
C VAL A 103 -16.75 -19.62 15.54
N PRO A 104 -15.69 -20.44 15.58
CA PRO A 104 -14.45 -20.06 16.24
C PRO A 104 -13.85 -18.76 15.69
N LEU A 105 -13.10 -18.06 16.55
CA LEU A 105 -12.40 -16.82 16.23
C LEU A 105 -10.89 -17.02 16.34
N GLN A 106 -10.16 -16.76 15.25
CA GLN A 106 -8.70 -16.87 15.20
C GLN A 106 -8.04 -15.49 15.09
N PRO A 107 -7.31 -15.03 16.11
CA PRO A 107 -6.43 -13.88 15.95
C PRO A 107 -5.22 -14.22 15.07
N VAL A 108 -4.87 -13.34 14.14
CA VAL A 108 -3.77 -13.52 13.18
C VAL A 108 -2.76 -12.38 13.32
N ASN A 109 -1.47 -12.70 13.23
CA ASN A 109 -0.40 -11.71 13.13
C ASN A 109 -0.32 -11.18 11.69
N HIS A 110 -0.33 -9.86 11.51
CA HIS A 110 -0.35 -9.20 10.20
C HIS A 110 0.85 -9.61 9.32
N CYS A 111 2.07 -9.56 9.86
CA CYS A 111 3.29 -9.89 9.13
C CYS A 111 3.29 -11.35 8.68
N VAL A 112 2.88 -12.27 9.56
CA VAL A 112 2.77 -13.70 9.23
C VAL A 112 1.68 -13.94 8.17
N GLY A 113 0.57 -13.19 8.22
CA GLY A 113 -0.46 -13.24 7.18
C GLY A 113 0.09 -12.92 5.79
N HIS A 114 0.96 -11.91 5.68
CA HIS A 114 1.67 -11.61 4.43
C HIS A 114 2.57 -12.76 3.96
N ILE A 115 3.34 -13.35 4.88
CA ILE A 115 4.26 -14.45 4.55
C ILE A 115 3.49 -15.67 4.06
N GLU A 116 2.48 -16.13 4.79
CA GLU A 116 1.72 -17.33 4.44
C GLU A 116 0.89 -17.15 3.18
N MET A 117 0.29 -15.97 2.96
CA MET A 117 -0.36 -15.69 1.69
C MET A 117 0.64 -15.71 0.52
N GLY A 118 1.83 -15.14 0.71
CA GLY A 118 2.91 -15.20 -0.28
C GLY A 118 3.33 -16.64 -0.60
N ARG A 119 3.53 -17.47 0.42
CA ARG A 119 3.87 -18.90 0.26
C ARG A 119 2.78 -19.65 -0.50
N GLN A 120 1.51 -19.46 -0.13
CA GLN A 120 0.38 -20.12 -0.77
C GLN A 120 0.26 -19.77 -2.27
N ILE A 121 0.40 -18.49 -2.62
CA ILE A 121 0.22 -18.01 -3.99
C ILE A 121 1.43 -18.34 -4.88
N THR A 122 2.65 -18.28 -4.33
CA THR A 122 3.88 -18.46 -5.11
C THR A 122 4.44 -19.89 -5.07
N GLY A 123 3.97 -20.73 -4.14
CA GLY A 123 4.54 -22.06 -3.90
C GLY A 123 5.89 -22.04 -3.17
N ALA A 124 6.32 -20.89 -2.62
CA ALA A 124 7.59 -20.78 -1.91
C ALA A 124 7.61 -21.64 -0.62
N SER A 125 8.54 -22.60 -0.54
CA SER A 125 8.55 -23.63 0.50
C SER A 125 9.23 -23.21 1.81
N ASN A 126 10.35 -22.49 1.76
CA ASN A 126 11.05 -21.95 2.93
C ASN A 126 11.89 -20.70 2.57
N PRO A 127 11.24 -19.58 2.20
CA PRO A 127 11.93 -18.40 1.72
C PRO A 127 12.54 -17.57 2.86
N VAL A 128 13.60 -16.81 2.53
CA VAL A 128 13.92 -15.58 3.24
C VAL A 128 13.02 -14.49 2.67
N VAL A 129 12.23 -13.83 3.52
CA VAL A 129 11.19 -12.89 3.12
C VAL A 129 11.64 -11.46 3.40
N LEU A 130 11.63 -10.63 2.37
CA LEU A 130 11.71 -9.18 2.52
C LEU A 130 10.28 -8.62 2.62
N TYR A 131 9.88 -8.22 3.82
CA TYR A 131 8.57 -7.63 4.08
C TYR A 131 8.67 -6.10 4.09
N VAL A 132 8.19 -5.47 3.01
CA VAL A 132 8.18 -4.01 2.83
C VAL A 132 6.76 -3.50 2.67
N SER A 133 6.38 -2.56 3.54
CA SER A 133 5.06 -1.92 3.54
C SER A 133 5.19 -0.44 3.95
N GLY A 134 4.05 0.26 4.03
CA GLY A 134 4.00 1.61 4.59
C GLY A 134 4.40 1.68 6.07
N GLY A 135 4.23 0.59 6.83
CA GLY A 135 4.48 0.53 8.27
C GLY A 135 5.59 -0.44 8.70
N ASN A 136 6.10 -1.27 7.80
CA ASN A 136 7.08 -2.31 8.13
C ASN A 136 8.18 -2.40 7.07
N THR A 137 9.40 -2.70 7.51
CA THR A 137 10.54 -3.04 6.64
C THR A 137 11.40 -4.03 7.41
N GLN A 138 11.29 -5.31 7.07
CA GLN A 138 11.87 -6.42 7.84
C GLN A 138 12.35 -7.54 6.90
N VAL A 139 13.47 -8.16 7.25
CA VAL A 139 13.96 -9.41 6.68
C VAL A 139 13.60 -10.53 7.65
N ILE A 140 12.70 -11.42 7.22
CA ILE A 140 12.11 -12.46 8.06
C ILE A 140 12.42 -13.83 7.47
N ALA A 141 12.82 -14.78 8.31
CA ALA A 141 12.92 -16.19 7.90
C ALA A 141 12.40 -17.12 9.00
N TYR A 142 11.92 -18.31 8.59
CA TYR A 142 11.50 -19.33 9.54
C TYR A 142 12.73 -20.08 10.06
N ALA A 143 13.00 -19.94 11.36
CA ALA A 143 14.13 -20.58 12.01
C ALA A 143 13.80 -20.94 13.45
N ARG A 144 14.17 -22.17 13.86
CA ARG A 144 13.90 -22.70 15.21
C ARG A 144 12.42 -22.53 15.60
N GLN A 145 11.54 -23.03 14.73
CA GLN A 145 10.09 -23.05 14.89
C GLN A 145 9.40 -21.68 15.05
N ARG A 146 10.04 -20.60 14.58
CA ARG A 146 9.49 -19.24 14.63
C ARG A 146 9.83 -18.47 13.37
N TYR A 147 8.92 -17.59 12.95
CA TYR A 147 9.28 -16.48 12.08
C TYR A 147 10.12 -15.47 12.87
N ARG A 148 11.38 -15.30 12.49
CA ARG A 148 12.35 -14.44 13.16
C ARG A 148 12.75 -13.30 12.25
N ILE A 149 12.90 -12.11 12.83
CA ILE A 149 13.46 -10.94 12.18
C ILE A 149 14.98 -11.06 12.24
N PHE A 150 15.63 -11.07 11.08
CA PHE A 150 17.08 -11.09 10.94
C PHE A 150 17.66 -9.69 10.73
N GLY A 151 16.87 -8.79 10.13
CA GLY A 151 17.19 -7.38 10.01
C GLY A 151 15.92 -6.57 9.83
N GLU A 152 15.92 -5.33 10.29
CA GLU A 152 14.78 -4.44 10.16
C GLU A 152 15.18 -2.97 10.03
N THR A 153 14.20 -2.12 9.71
CA THR A 153 14.39 -0.69 9.86
C THR A 153 14.51 -0.33 11.34
N ILE A 154 15.50 0.49 11.69
CA ILE A 154 15.65 1.04 13.05
C ILE A 154 14.91 2.37 13.24
N ASP A 155 14.29 2.90 12.18
CA ASP A 155 13.56 4.17 12.21
C ASP A 155 12.23 4.14 11.44
N ALA A 156 12.24 4.45 10.15
CA ALA A 156 11.06 4.54 9.31
C ALA A 156 11.01 3.38 8.32
N ALA A 157 9.82 2.83 8.11
CA ALA A 157 9.59 1.87 7.03
C ALA A 157 9.79 2.54 5.66
N VAL A 158 10.32 1.80 4.69
CA VAL A 158 10.59 2.32 3.34
C VAL A 158 9.34 2.87 2.66
N GLY A 159 8.17 2.27 2.87
CA GLY A 159 6.92 2.80 2.34
C GLY A 159 6.55 4.16 2.96
N ASN A 160 6.82 4.37 4.26
CA ASN A 160 6.61 5.68 4.89
C ASN A 160 7.54 6.76 4.34
N VAL A 161 8.79 6.40 4.03
CA VAL A 161 9.77 7.29 3.40
C VAL A 161 9.27 7.74 2.03
N LEU A 162 8.81 6.80 1.20
CA LEU A 162 8.24 7.12 -0.13
C LEU A 162 6.97 7.97 -0.02
N ASP A 163 6.07 7.66 0.91
CA ASP A 163 4.85 8.43 1.15
C ASP A 163 5.17 9.88 1.59
N ARG A 164 6.16 10.06 2.45
CA ARG A 164 6.62 11.38 2.89
C ARG A 164 7.27 12.17 1.77
N LEU A 165 8.12 11.52 0.97
CA LEU A 165 8.75 12.15 -0.19
C LEU A 165 7.73 12.58 -1.23
N ALA A 166 6.72 11.74 -1.51
CA ALA A 166 5.61 12.09 -2.39
C ALA A 166 4.88 13.35 -1.92
N ARG A 167 4.63 13.48 -0.61
CA ARG A 167 4.06 14.69 -0.03
C ARG A 167 4.96 15.91 -0.19
N ALA A 168 6.26 15.77 0.06
CA ALA A 168 7.23 16.86 -0.11
C ALA A 168 7.31 17.36 -1.57
N LEU A 169 7.08 16.47 -2.53
CA LEU A 169 7.03 16.77 -3.95
C LEU A 169 5.64 17.17 -4.46
N SER A 170 4.64 17.29 -3.58
CA SER A 170 3.23 17.55 -3.93
C SER A 170 2.65 16.55 -4.95
N LEU A 171 3.13 15.30 -4.94
CA LEU A 171 2.58 14.23 -5.77
C LEU A 171 1.23 13.75 -5.22
N SER A 172 0.35 13.33 -6.12
CA SER A 172 -0.97 12.78 -5.77
C SER A 172 -0.85 11.57 -4.85
N ASN A 173 -1.79 11.43 -3.91
CA ASN A 173 -1.94 10.20 -3.12
C ASN A 173 -2.66 9.07 -3.90
N TYR A 174 -3.23 9.37 -5.07
CA TYR A 174 -3.96 8.41 -5.90
C TYR A 174 -3.13 7.97 -7.12
N PRO A 175 -3.09 6.66 -7.47
CA PRO A 175 -3.70 5.53 -6.77
C PRO A 175 -2.95 5.11 -5.50
N ALA A 176 -1.66 5.46 -5.41
CA ALA A 176 -0.84 5.37 -4.20
C ALA A 176 0.38 6.32 -4.32
N PRO A 177 0.89 6.90 -3.22
CA PRO A 177 2.03 7.81 -3.28
C PRO A 177 3.29 7.13 -3.84
N GLY A 178 3.61 5.92 -3.37
CA GLY A 178 4.75 5.14 -3.87
C GLY A 178 4.66 4.81 -5.37
N TYR A 179 3.46 4.55 -5.90
CA TYR A 179 3.27 4.33 -7.35
C TYR A 179 3.62 5.58 -8.16
N ASN A 180 3.21 6.76 -7.67
CA ASN A 180 3.50 8.02 -8.36
C ASN A 180 4.99 8.38 -8.28
N ILE A 181 5.66 8.10 -7.16
CA ILE A 181 7.13 8.20 -7.06
C ILE A 181 7.80 7.31 -8.11
N GLU A 182 7.35 6.06 -8.26
CA GLU A 182 7.90 5.13 -9.25
C GLU A 182 7.76 5.66 -10.69
N GLN A 183 6.60 6.25 -11.04
CA GLN A 183 6.38 6.79 -12.39
C GLN A 183 7.27 8.01 -12.68
N GLU A 184 7.48 8.89 -11.69
CA GLU A 184 8.40 10.02 -11.85
C GLU A 184 9.86 9.56 -11.90
N ALA A 185 10.23 8.54 -11.11
CA ALA A 185 11.58 7.98 -11.11
C ALA A 185 12.01 7.44 -12.48
N LYS A 186 11.08 6.87 -13.26
CA LYS A 186 11.34 6.38 -14.64
C LYS A 186 11.79 7.49 -15.60
N LYS A 187 11.49 8.75 -15.30
CA LYS A 187 11.88 9.91 -16.11
C LYS A 187 13.23 10.49 -15.69
N GLY A 188 13.75 10.06 -14.53
CA GLY A 188 15.02 10.55 -13.99
C GLY A 188 16.21 10.05 -14.80
N THR A 189 17.14 10.95 -15.11
CA THR A 189 18.39 10.64 -15.82
C THR A 189 19.63 10.86 -14.95
N THR A 190 19.48 11.58 -13.84
CA THR A 190 20.58 11.94 -12.95
C THR A 190 20.43 11.22 -11.62
N LEU A 191 21.49 10.52 -11.20
CA LEU A 191 21.60 9.97 -9.87
C LEU A 191 22.11 11.05 -8.91
N LEU A 192 21.34 11.34 -7.86
CA LEU A 192 21.74 12.27 -6.81
C LEU A 192 22.42 11.49 -5.68
N GLU A 193 23.52 12.03 -5.14
CA GLU A 193 24.16 11.47 -3.97
C GLU A 193 23.28 11.70 -2.73
N LEU A 194 22.89 10.61 -2.07
CA LEU A 194 22.06 10.59 -0.88
C LEU A 194 22.69 9.67 0.19
N PRO A 195 22.43 9.89 1.49
CA PRO A 195 22.94 9.03 2.54
C PRO A 195 22.54 7.55 2.36
N TYR A 196 23.53 6.65 2.46
CA TYR A 196 23.33 5.21 2.37
C TYR A 196 23.42 4.56 3.76
N GLY A 197 22.26 4.37 4.41
CA GLY A 197 22.18 4.03 5.84
C GLY A 197 22.04 2.53 6.16
N VAL A 198 22.99 1.68 5.75
CA VAL A 198 22.99 0.24 6.10
C VAL A 198 23.86 -0.03 7.34
N LYS A 199 23.36 -0.81 8.29
CA LYS A 199 24.05 -1.15 9.56
C LYS A 199 23.93 -2.65 9.84
N GLY A 200 24.90 -3.44 9.38
CA GLY A 200 24.80 -4.91 9.48
C GLY A 200 23.65 -5.42 8.62
N MET A 201 22.65 -6.04 9.23
CA MET A 201 21.41 -6.47 8.55
C MET A 201 20.27 -5.45 8.65
N ASP A 202 20.46 -4.39 9.44
CA ASP A 202 19.46 -3.35 9.66
C ASP A 202 19.64 -2.17 8.71
N VAL A 203 18.59 -1.37 8.55
CA VAL A 203 18.59 -0.15 7.73
C VAL A 203 18.08 1.07 8.51
N SER A 204 18.62 2.25 8.21
CA SER A 204 18.13 3.54 8.69
C SER A 204 17.86 4.43 7.49
N LEU A 205 16.61 4.87 7.35
CA LEU A 205 16.14 5.59 6.18
C LEU A 205 15.80 7.06 6.47
N SER A 206 15.84 7.50 7.73
CA SER A 206 15.54 8.89 8.09
C SER A 206 16.55 9.88 7.48
N GLY A 207 17.84 9.52 7.43
CA GLY A 207 18.86 10.37 6.83
C GLY A 207 18.64 10.57 5.32
N LEU A 208 18.30 9.49 4.61
CA LEU A 208 17.92 9.53 3.19
C LEU A 208 16.70 10.42 2.99
N LEU A 209 15.68 10.26 3.82
CA LEU A 209 14.45 11.05 3.74
C LEU A 209 14.70 12.54 3.96
N SER A 210 15.43 12.91 5.01
CA SER A 210 15.71 14.32 5.32
C SER A 210 16.53 14.98 4.21
N ALA A 211 17.54 14.29 3.65
CA ALA A 211 18.30 14.79 2.52
C ALA A 211 17.42 14.97 1.26
N ALA A 212 16.58 13.99 0.95
CA ALA A 212 15.66 14.07 -0.19
C ALA A 212 14.61 15.18 -0.03
N GLU A 213 14.05 15.36 1.18
CA GLU A 213 13.11 16.44 1.49
C GLU A 213 13.77 17.83 1.36
N ALA A 214 15.04 17.98 1.74
CA ALA A 214 15.79 19.23 1.58
C ALA A 214 15.98 19.59 0.10
N LEU A 215 16.38 18.62 -0.73
CA LEU A 215 16.53 18.80 -2.17
C LEU A 215 15.20 19.10 -2.86
N ALA A 216 14.11 18.45 -2.44
CA ALA A 216 12.77 18.71 -2.96
C ALA A 216 12.35 20.17 -2.74
N ARG A 217 12.60 20.73 -1.55
CA ARG A 217 12.27 22.13 -1.23
C ARG A 217 13.09 23.11 -2.06
N MET A 218 14.40 22.90 -2.18
CA MET A 218 15.27 23.76 -3.02
C MET A 218 14.79 23.85 -4.47
N ARG A 219 14.21 22.77 -5.00
CA ARG A 219 13.66 22.74 -6.37
C ARG A 219 12.31 23.43 -6.50
N VAL A 220 11.49 23.43 -5.45
CA VAL A 220 10.21 24.15 -5.42
C VAL A 220 10.43 25.66 -5.34
N ASP A 221 11.48 26.09 -4.62
CA ASP A 221 11.83 27.50 -4.43
C ASP A 221 12.68 28.08 -5.59
N ALA A 222 13.22 27.24 -6.46
CA ALA A 222 13.90 27.70 -7.68
C ALA A 222 12.85 28.25 -8.68
N PRO A 223 13.02 29.46 -9.25
CA PRO A 223 12.13 29.95 -10.29
C PRO A 223 12.10 28.92 -11.42
N ARG A 224 10.88 28.51 -11.83
CA ARG A 224 10.71 27.69 -13.04
C ARG A 224 11.31 28.47 -14.20
N GLU A 225 12.53 28.13 -14.61
CA GLU A 225 13.11 28.66 -15.84
C GLU A 225 12.11 28.39 -16.96
N ALA A 226 11.77 29.46 -17.68
CA ALA A 226 10.73 29.49 -18.67
C ALA A 226 10.90 28.33 -19.65
N ALA A 227 9.82 27.54 -19.83
CA ALA A 227 9.71 26.60 -20.92
C ALA A 227 10.22 27.27 -22.20
N ALA A 228 11.25 26.66 -22.82
CA ALA A 228 11.90 27.17 -24.00
C ALA A 228 10.85 27.61 -25.02
N LYS A 229 10.86 28.90 -25.37
CA LYS A 229 10.05 29.43 -26.48
C LYS A 229 10.43 28.64 -27.75
N PRO A 230 9.48 28.29 -28.62
CA PRO A 230 9.82 27.66 -29.89
C PRO A 230 10.74 28.60 -30.66
N SER A 231 11.86 28.07 -31.16
CA SER A 231 12.79 28.81 -31.99
C SER A 231 12.08 29.35 -33.23
N THR A 232 12.05 30.67 -33.37
CA THR A 232 11.75 31.33 -34.65
C THR A 232 12.91 31.04 -35.61
N ALA A 233 12.79 29.97 -36.40
CA ALA A 233 13.61 29.77 -37.58
C ALA A 233 12.83 30.32 -38.79
N SER A 234 13.28 31.48 -39.24
CA SER A 234 13.03 32.06 -40.55
C SER A 234 13.28 31.03 -41.66
N SER A 235 12.30 30.84 -42.55
CA SER A 235 12.56 30.37 -43.91
C SER A 235 11.75 31.20 -44.90
N LEU A 236 12.45 32.08 -45.60
CA LEU A 236 12.03 32.70 -46.85
C LEU A 236 11.83 31.63 -47.93
N ALA A 237 10.61 31.49 -48.43
CA ALA A 237 10.25 31.02 -49.77
C ALA A 237 8.77 31.42 -49.97
N GLY A 238 8.41 32.32 -50.86
CA GLY A 238 8.31 32.05 -52.29
C GLY A 238 6.82 31.97 -52.66
N HIS A 239 6.36 32.87 -53.53
CA HIS A 239 4.99 33.01 -54.02
C HIS A 239 4.30 31.69 -54.44
N HIS A 240 3.01 31.54 -54.12
CA HIS A 240 1.95 31.31 -55.12
C HIS A 240 0.55 31.31 -54.47
N ALA A 241 -0.34 32.17 -54.96
CA ALA A 241 -1.76 32.18 -54.61
C ALA A 241 -2.51 31.04 -55.36
N PRO A 242 -3.48 30.37 -54.72
CA PRO A 242 -4.33 29.38 -55.39
C PRO A 242 -5.46 30.06 -56.21
N PRO A 243 -5.83 29.51 -57.39
CA PRO A 243 -6.92 30.05 -58.20
C PRO A 243 -8.31 29.76 -57.59
N PRO A 244 -9.33 30.59 -57.89
CA PRO A 244 -10.69 30.40 -57.39
C PRO A 244 -11.41 29.21 -58.08
N PRO A 245 -12.41 28.60 -57.40
CA PRO A 245 -13.11 27.42 -57.91
C PRO A 245 -14.10 27.75 -59.04
N PRO A 246 -14.31 26.82 -60.01
CA PRO A 246 -15.25 26.96 -61.13
C PRO A 246 -16.73 26.73 -60.71
N PRO A 247 -17.71 27.12 -61.56
CA PRO A 247 -19.12 27.30 -61.19
C PRO A 247 -19.88 26.03 -60.82
#